data_AF-A0AAU3AF42-F1
#
_entry.id   AF-A0AAU3AF42-F1
#
_cell.length_a   1.000
_cell.length_b   1.000
_cell.length_c   1.000
_cell.angle_alpha   90.00
_cell.angle_beta   90.00
_cell.angle_gamma   90.00
#
_symmetry.space_group_name_H-M   'P 1'
#
loop_
_entity.id
_entity.type
_entity.pdbx_description
1 polymer ?
#
loop_
_entity_poly.entity_id
_entity_poly.type
_entity_poly.pdbx_seq_one_letter_code
_entity_poly.pdbx_strand_id
1 'polypeptide(L)'
;MTTVLDRTAPRDLAAEFPARLSLTPKTTLAGQLDGAWWPYSRDLEIELPPLAAALDEPWGRITHVTVNPTLWPVIPRTVPVAGHTVHVGWFTEQHPDKLILLSYTVGRFDLLVIPPETEPAAAARLMAAATIPGSVLTAGVLMANEAAIGRGIRDARRRQASWESDGGACMSPIGNPVGRRALPVPGSTWR
;
A
#
# COMPACT_ATOMS: atom_id res chain seq x y z
N MET A 1 2.91 -46.28 -1.21
CA MET A 1 3.48 -45.21 -2.05
C MET A 1 3.60 -43.97 -1.19
N THR A 2 4.81 -43.66 -0.75
CA THR A 2 5.09 -42.53 0.13
C THR A 2 5.53 -41.37 -0.76
N THR A 3 4.69 -40.34 -0.89
CA THR A 3 5.07 -39.11 -1.61
C THR A 3 6.01 -38.32 -0.70
N VAL A 4 7.30 -38.34 -1.03
CA VAL A 4 8.29 -37.41 -0.47
C VAL A 4 7.93 -36.03 -1.03
N LEU A 5 7.45 -35.13 -0.17
CA LEU A 5 7.32 -33.72 -0.51
C LEU A 5 8.72 -33.21 -0.87
N ASP A 6 8.85 -32.79 -2.13
CA ASP A 6 10.03 -32.18 -2.69
C ASP A 6 10.43 -30.99 -1.82
N ARG A 7 11.63 -31.05 -1.25
CA ARG A 7 12.17 -29.98 -0.42
C ARG A 7 12.78 -28.96 -1.38
N THR A 8 11.94 -28.13 -1.97
CA THR A 8 12.39 -26.97 -2.77
C THR A 8 13.38 -26.16 -1.95
N ALA A 9 14.57 -25.95 -2.48
CA ALA A 9 15.63 -25.25 -1.76
C ALA A 9 15.22 -23.76 -1.58
N PRO A 10 15.59 -23.10 -0.47
CA PRO A 10 15.23 -21.70 -0.21
C PRO A 10 15.67 -20.71 -1.31
N ARG A 11 16.66 -21.07 -2.14
CA ARG A 11 17.09 -20.25 -3.30
C ARG A 11 16.14 -20.36 -4.48
N ASP A 12 15.50 -21.50 -4.68
CA ASP A 12 14.53 -21.69 -5.77
C ASP A 12 13.26 -20.88 -5.50
N LEU A 13 12.81 -20.84 -4.23
CA LEU A 13 11.67 -20.00 -3.82
C LEU A 13 11.92 -18.51 -4.07
N ALA A 14 13.15 -18.02 -3.87
CA ALA A 14 13.50 -16.62 -4.13
C ALA A 14 13.54 -16.26 -5.61
N ALA A 15 13.83 -17.24 -6.48
CA ALA A 15 13.83 -17.06 -7.92
C ALA A 15 12.42 -17.16 -8.54
N GLU A 16 11.55 -18.01 -7.98
CA GLU A 16 10.17 -18.17 -8.43
C GLU A 16 9.24 -17.05 -7.93
N PHE A 17 9.49 -16.52 -6.71
CA PHE A 17 8.67 -15.48 -6.09
C PHE A 17 9.55 -14.33 -5.54
N PRO A 18 9.96 -13.38 -6.40
CA PRO A 18 10.78 -12.26 -5.94
C PRO A 18 10.02 -11.39 -4.94
N ALA A 19 10.68 -11.00 -3.85
CA ALA A 19 10.05 -10.16 -2.83
C ALA A 19 9.63 -8.80 -3.41
N ARG A 20 8.38 -8.40 -3.17
CA ARG A 20 7.87 -7.07 -3.54
C ARG A 20 8.34 -6.06 -2.50
N LEU A 21 9.52 -5.49 -2.74
CA LEU A 21 10.23 -4.63 -1.81
C LEU A 21 10.50 -3.26 -2.45
N SER A 22 10.35 -2.20 -1.67
CA SER A 22 10.80 -0.85 -2.03
C SER A 22 11.58 -0.27 -0.86
N LEU A 23 12.80 0.16 -1.11
CA LEU A 23 13.73 0.63 -0.09
C LEU A 23 13.91 2.14 -0.19
N THR A 24 14.03 2.78 0.96
CA THR A 24 14.43 4.19 1.03
C THR A 24 15.86 4.32 0.49
N PRO A 25 16.12 5.22 -0.47
CA PRO A 25 17.48 5.49 -0.94
C PRO A 25 18.41 5.86 0.22
N LYS A 26 19.68 5.45 0.15
CA LYS A 26 20.69 5.83 1.14
C LYS A 26 20.90 7.35 1.09
N THR A 27 20.41 8.06 2.10
CA THR A 27 20.59 9.52 2.26
C THR A 27 21.04 9.83 3.69
N THR A 28 21.48 11.07 3.95
CA THR A 28 21.81 11.53 5.31
C THR A 28 20.57 11.76 6.18
N LEU A 29 19.37 11.72 5.59
CA LEU A 29 18.12 11.93 6.30
C LEU A 29 17.62 10.62 6.91
N ALA A 30 17.65 10.53 8.24
CA ALA A 30 17.05 9.42 8.97
C ALA A 30 15.52 9.53 8.91
N GLY A 31 14.88 8.54 8.29
CA GLY A 31 13.43 8.39 8.27
C GLY A 31 12.94 7.48 9.40
N GLN A 32 11.63 7.45 9.59
CA GLN A 32 10.97 6.55 10.53
C GLN A 32 10.86 5.11 10.01
N LEU A 33 10.97 4.93 8.69
CA LEU A 33 10.90 3.67 7.96
C LEU A 33 12.02 3.64 6.91
N ASP A 34 12.60 2.46 6.73
CA ASP A 34 13.67 2.19 5.77
C ASP A 34 13.14 1.62 4.45
N GLY A 35 11.83 1.38 4.38
CA GLY A 35 11.14 0.94 3.17
C GLY A 35 9.78 0.31 3.44
N ALA A 36 9.25 -0.34 2.42
CA ALA A 36 8.02 -1.11 2.46
C ALA A 36 8.18 -2.47 1.78
N TRP A 37 7.47 -3.43 2.34
CA TRP A 37 7.39 -4.79 1.85
C TRP A 37 5.92 -5.20 1.69
N TRP A 38 5.59 -5.75 0.52
CA TRP A 38 4.27 -6.26 0.20
C TRP A 38 4.30 -7.78 0.04
N PRO A 39 4.14 -8.56 1.13
CA PRO A 39 4.12 -10.01 1.07
C PRO A 39 3.05 -10.55 0.12
N TYR A 40 3.26 -11.75 -0.42
CA TYR A 40 2.23 -12.45 -1.20
C TYR A 40 1.18 -13.13 -0.31
N SER A 41 1.56 -13.49 0.90
CA SER A 41 0.77 -14.24 1.87
C SER A 41 1.12 -13.84 3.32
N ARG A 42 0.40 -14.41 4.29
CA ARG A 42 0.70 -14.21 5.72
C ARG A 42 1.52 -15.36 6.31
N ASP A 43 2.25 -16.09 5.47
CA ASP A 43 3.09 -17.22 5.90
C ASP A 43 4.58 -16.81 5.92
N LEU A 44 5.12 -16.59 7.12
CA LEU A 44 6.50 -16.16 7.28
C LEU A 44 7.53 -17.20 6.80
N GLU A 45 7.19 -18.49 6.76
CA GLU A 45 8.14 -19.52 6.34
C GLU A 45 8.46 -19.42 4.84
N ILE A 46 7.46 -19.04 4.03
CA ILE A 46 7.63 -18.89 2.58
C ILE A 46 8.04 -17.47 2.18
N GLU A 47 7.66 -16.47 2.98
CA GLU A 47 7.84 -15.06 2.67
C GLU A 47 9.22 -14.51 3.11
N LEU A 48 9.81 -15.03 4.20
CA LEU A 48 11.10 -14.53 4.69
C LEU A 48 12.30 -14.93 3.82
N PRO A 49 12.39 -16.13 3.22
CA PRO A 49 13.50 -16.46 2.33
C PRO A 49 13.69 -15.52 1.13
N PRO A 50 12.65 -15.19 0.32
CA PRO A 50 12.80 -14.24 -0.77
C PRO A 50 13.09 -12.82 -0.26
N LEU A 51 12.51 -12.42 0.86
CA LEU A 51 12.77 -11.11 1.48
C LEU A 51 14.24 -10.98 1.90
N ALA A 52 14.78 -11.98 2.58
CA ALA A 52 16.18 -11.98 3.01
C ALA A 52 17.14 -12.00 1.82
N ALA A 53 16.85 -12.79 0.78
CA ALA A 53 17.65 -12.80 -0.44
C ALA A 53 17.69 -11.42 -1.13
N ALA A 54 16.57 -10.70 -1.18
CA ALA A 54 16.51 -9.35 -1.76
C ALA A 54 17.27 -8.29 -0.94
N LEU A 55 17.48 -8.54 0.35
CA LEU A 55 18.14 -7.63 1.28
C LEU A 55 19.63 -7.94 1.50
N ASP A 56 20.06 -9.16 1.16
CA ASP A 56 21.45 -9.62 1.33
C ASP A 56 22.47 -8.70 0.64
N GLU A 57 22.20 -8.23 -0.59
CA GLU A 57 23.09 -7.34 -1.33
C GLU A 57 23.08 -5.88 -0.81
N PRO A 58 21.92 -5.20 -0.66
CA PRO A 58 21.91 -3.80 -0.25
C PRO A 58 22.25 -3.57 1.25
N TRP A 59 22.00 -4.56 2.11
CA TRP A 59 22.01 -4.39 3.57
C TRP A 59 22.70 -5.53 4.35
N GLY A 60 23.10 -6.59 3.66
CA GLY A 60 23.79 -7.73 4.27
C GLY A 60 22.82 -8.72 4.91
N ARG A 61 23.42 -9.72 5.57
CA ARG A 61 22.71 -10.88 6.10
C ARG A 61 21.82 -10.51 7.27
N ILE A 62 20.54 -10.84 7.13
CA ILE A 62 19.53 -10.67 8.18
C ILE A 62 19.65 -11.83 9.15
N THR A 63 19.60 -11.54 10.46
CA THR A 63 19.69 -12.59 11.49
C THR A 63 18.45 -12.67 12.35
N HIS A 64 17.74 -11.55 12.52
CA HIS A 64 16.50 -11.52 13.29
C HIS A 64 15.42 -10.73 12.57
N VAL A 65 14.19 -11.20 12.73
CA VAL A 65 12.96 -10.56 12.27
C VAL A 65 12.02 -10.46 13.44
N THR A 66 11.36 -9.33 13.58
CA THR A 66 10.39 -9.11 14.64
C THR A 66 9.09 -8.56 14.06
N VAL A 67 8.00 -9.28 14.31
CA VAL A 67 6.67 -8.95 13.80
C VAL A 67 5.67 -8.71 14.92
N ASN A 68 4.55 -8.06 14.61
CA ASN A 68 3.43 -8.01 15.53
C ASN A 68 2.48 -9.20 15.25
N PRO A 69 2.11 -10.00 16.26
CA PRO A 69 1.31 -11.21 16.05
C PRO A 69 -0.11 -10.97 15.51
N THR A 70 -0.60 -9.74 15.51
CA THR A 70 -1.97 -9.39 15.09
C THR A 70 -2.27 -9.80 13.65
N LEU A 71 -1.29 -9.66 12.74
CA LEU A 71 -1.50 -9.91 11.30
C LEU A 71 -0.92 -11.24 10.83
N TRP A 72 -0.16 -11.94 11.67
CA TRP A 72 0.55 -13.17 11.32
C TRP A 72 -0.07 -14.36 12.06
N PRO A 73 -0.82 -15.24 11.37
CA PRO A 73 -1.53 -16.35 12.00
C PRO A 73 -0.59 -17.40 12.60
N VAL A 74 0.57 -17.60 11.98
CA VAL A 74 1.63 -18.50 12.45
C VAL A 74 2.93 -17.70 12.48
N ILE A 75 3.63 -17.77 13.61
CA ILE A 75 4.94 -17.15 13.80
C ILE A 75 5.92 -18.27 14.13
N PRO A 76 6.69 -18.76 13.14
CA PRO A 76 7.76 -19.73 13.41
C PRO A 76 8.79 -19.08 14.34
N ARG A 77 9.55 -19.88 15.09
CA ARG A 77 10.66 -19.35 15.92
C ARG A 77 11.91 -19.06 15.09
N THR A 78 12.08 -19.81 14.01
CA THR A 78 13.23 -19.77 13.12
C THR A 78 12.80 -20.14 11.72
N VAL A 79 13.31 -19.42 10.71
CA VAL A 79 13.07 -19.72 9.30
C VAL A 79 14.42 -19.98 8.60
N PRO A 80 14.57 -21.11 7.89
CA PRO A 80 15.76 -21.37 7.11
C PRO A 80 15.78 -20.47 5.87
N VAL A 81 16.88 -19.75 5.69
CA VAL A 81 17.15 -18.90 4.53
C VAL A 81 18.41 -19.42 3.84
N ALA A 82 18.64 -19.09 2.58
CA ALA A 82 19.78 -19.56 1.80
C ALA A 82 21.14 -19.39 2.54
N GLY A 83 21.61 -20.48 3.16
CA GLY A 83 22.90 -20.54 3.86
C GLY A 83 22.92 -20.01 5.30
N HIS A 84 21.77 -19.69 5.92
CA HIS A 84 21.69 -19.32 7.33
C HIS A 84 20.26 -19.47 7.90
N THR A 85 20.08 -19.21 9.19
CA THR A 85 18.76 -19.22 9.84
C THR A 85 18.43 -17.82 10.32
N VAL A 86 17.20 -17.40 10.08
CA VAL A 86 16.64 -16.15 10.57
C VAL A 86 15.79 -16.45 11.80
N HIS A 87 16.10 -15.81 12.93
CA HIS A 87 15.28 -15.90 14.14
C HIS A 87 14.07 -14.99 14.01
N VAL A 88 12.90 -15.50 14.35
CA VAL A 88 11.65 -14.73 14.28
C VAL A 88 11.12 -14.54 15.69
N GLY A 89 11.13 -13.29 16.12
CA GLY A 89 10.53 -12.81 17.36
C GLY A 89 9.22 -12.07 17.11
N TRP A 90 8.53 -11.74 18.19
CA TRP A 90 7.29 -10.95 18.10
C TRP A 90 7.16 -10.00 19.28
N PHE A 91 6.55 -8.83 19.03
CA PHE A 91 6.13 -7.88 20.06
C PHE A 91 4.73 -7.33 19.75
N THR A 92 3.90 -7.22 20.77
CA THR A 92 2.54 -6.67 20.65
C THR A 92 2.51 -5.15 20.68
N GLU A 93 3.55 -4.51 21.22
CA GLU A 93 3.66 -3.05 21.37
C GLU A 93 3.96 -2.32 20.06
N GLN A 94 4.59 -2.99 19.08
CA GLN A 94 4.87 -2.38 17.78
C GLN A 94 3.60 -2.32 16.93
N HIS A 95 3.57 -1.44 15.92
CA HIS A 95 2.42 -1.38 15.02
C HIS A 95 2.22 -2.70 14.25
N PRO A 96 0.97 -3.18 14.02
CA PRO A 96 0.69 -4.40 13.27
C PRO A 96 1.39 -4.47 11.91
N ASP A 97 1.32 -3.38 11.16
CA ASP A 97 1.93 -3.21 9.83
C ASP A 97 3.42 -2.82 9.88
N LYS A 98 4.12 -3.04 11.00
CA LYS A 98 5.54 -2.78 11.13
C LYS A 98 6.32 -4.07 11.34
N LEU A 99 7.38 -4.23 10.57
CA LEU A 99 8.33 -5.34 10.66
C LEU A 99 9.73 -4.79 10.90
N ILE A 100 10.43 -5.37 11.87
CA ILE A 100 11.78 -4.94 12.24
C ILE A 100 12.75 -6.06 11.85
N LEU A 101 13.76 -5.73 11.07
CA LEU A 101 14.84 -6.63 10.67
C LEU A 101 16.12 -6.19 11.37
N LEU A 102 16.92 -7.15 11.82
CA LEU A 102 18.25 -6.89 12.36
C LEU A 102 19.30 -7.61 11.52
N SER A 103 20.33 -6.85 11.16
CA SER A 103 21.55 -7.30 10.49
C SER A 103 22.74 -6.96 11.38
N TYR A 104 23.71 -7.87 11.50
CA TYR A 104 24.94 -7.60 12.26
C TYR A 104 25.84 -6.56 11.59
N THR A 105 25.70 -6.37 10.27
CA THR A 105 26.58 -5.49 9.50
C THR A 105 26.06 -4.06 9.43
N VAL A 106 24.74 -3.88 9.29
CA VAL A 106 24.14 -2.55 9.08
C VAL A 106 23.21 -2.12 10.21
N GLY A 107 22.80 -3.06 11.09
CA GLY A 107 21.99 -2.75 12.26
C GLY A 107 20.50 -3.00 12.01
N ARG A 108 19.66 -2.04 12.43
CA ARG A 108 18.21 -2.19 12.47
C ARG A 108 17.54 -1.60 11.24
N PHE A 109 16.53 -2.31 10.73
CA PHE A 109 15.69 -1.93 9.59
C PHE A 109 14.22 -1.98 9.99
N ASP A 110 13.51 -0.88 9.79
CA ASP A 110 12.08 -0.76 10.03
C ASP A 110 11.32 -0.72 8.69
N LEU A 111 10.60 -1.79 8.36
CA LEU A 111 9.78 -1.87 7.14
C LEU A 111 8.28 -1.71 7.45
N LEU A 112 7.58 -1.02 6.56
CA LEU A 112 6.12 -1.10 6.46
C LEU A 112 5.74 -2.43 5.81
N VAL A 113 4.91 -3.23 6.49
CA VAL A 113 4.26 -4.42 5.92
C VAL A 113 2.92 -4.01 5.35
N ILE A 114 2.74 -4.19 4.05
CA ILE A 114 1.45 -3.95 3.40
C ILE A 114 0.68 -5.28 3.37
N PRO A 115 -0.55 -5.36 3.93
CA PRO A 115 -1.31 -6.60 3.92
C PRO A 115 -1.47 -7.15 2.48
N PRO A 116 -1.36 -8.47 2.27
CA PRO A 116 -1.43 -9.05 0.93
C PRO A 116 -2.78 -8.80 0.26
N GLU A 117 -3.85 -8.58 1.04
CA GLU A 117 -5.19 -8.27 0.55
C GLU A 117 -5.35 -6.80 0.10
N THR A 118 -4.30 -5.98 0.23
CA THR A 118 -4.33 -4.57 -0.18
C THR A 118 -4.41 -4.45 -1.70
N GLU A 119 -5.34 -3.63 -2.19
CA GLU A 119 -5.49 -3.33 -3.60
C GLU A 119 -4.16 -2.84 -4.23
N PRO A 120 -3.78 -3.30 -5.43
CA PRO A 120 -2.47 -2.99 -6.01
C PRO A 120 -2.16 -1.49 -6.12
N ALA A 121 -3.17 -0.67 -6.44
CA ALA A 121 -3.01 0.78 -6.52
C ALA A 121 -2.76 1.43 -5.15
N ALA A 122 -3.36 0.87 -4.08
CA ALA A 122 -3.11 1.32 -2.71
C ALA A 122 -1.75 0.85 -2.21
N ALA A 123 -1.38 -0.40 -2.50
CA ALA A 123 -0.05 -0.93 -2.20
C ALA A 123 1.05 -0.09 -2.86
N ALA A 124 0.90 0.26 -4.14
CA ALA A 124 1.86 1.11 -4.84
C ALA A 124 2.02 2.50 -4.19
N ARG A 125 0.93 3.12 -3.73
CA ARG A 125 0.98 4.40 -3.00
C ARG A 125 1.68 4.26 -1.66
N LEU A 126 1.39 3.21 -0.90
CA LEU A 126 2.04 2.94 0.39
C LEU A 126 3.53 2.68 0.21
N MET A 127 3.91 1.87 -0.79
CA MET A 127 5.32 1.62 -1.11
C MET A 127 6.06 2.91 -1.46
N ALA A 128 5.47 3.77 -2.29
CA ALA A 128 6.06 5.06 -2.63
C ALA A 128 6.15 6.02 -1.44
N ALA A 129 5.15 6.04 -0.56
CA ALA A 129 5.14 6.91 0.61
C ALA A 129 6.15 6.47 1.69
N ALA A 130 6.37 5.16 1.82
CA ALA A 130 7.31 4.59 2.79
C ALA A 130 8.79 4.78 2.40
N THR A 131 9.09 5.03 1.12
CA THR A 131 10.46 5.23 0.63
C THR A 131 10.89 6.70 0.56
N ILE A 132 10.07 7.63 1.05
CA ILE A 132 10.40 9.06 1.10
C ILE A 132 11.53 9.28 2.14
N PRO A 133 12.73 9.73 1.72
CA PRO A 133 13.83 9.96 2.64
C PRO A 133 13.50 11.01 3.70
N GLY A 134 13.85 10.76 4.96
CA GLY A 134 13.56 11.67 6.06
C GLY A 134 12.08 11.77 6.47
N SER A 135 11.21 10.90 5.94
CA SER A 135 9.80 10.87 6.35
C SER A 135 9.69 10.51 7.83
N VAL A 136 8.94 11.33 8.59
CA VAL A 136 8.61 11.10 10.01
C VAL A 136 7.32 10.29 10.18
N LEU A 137 6.69 9.85 9.09
CA LEU A 137 5.43 9.13 9.15
C LEU A 137 5.66 7.70 9.63
N THR A 138 4.92 7.31 10.67
CA THR A 138 4.91 5.93 11.15
C THR A 138 4.08 5.03 10.24
N ALA A 139 4.29 3.72 10.33
CA ALA A 139 3.49 2.72 9.61
C ALA A 139 1.98 2.95 9.82
N GLY A 140 1.55 3.21 11.06
CA GLY A 140 0.14 3.45 11.36
C GLY A 140 -0.42 4.71 10.71
N VAL A 141 0.35 5.79 10.62
CA VAL A 141 -0.09 7.02 9.94
C VAL A 141 -0.21 6.79 8.44
N LEU A 142 0.74 6.08 7.82
CA LEU A 142 0.66 5.73 6.39
C LEU A 142 -0.57 4.88 6.09
N MET A 143 -0.82 3.84 6.89
CA MET A 143 -1.99 2.97 6.74
C MET A 143 -3.30 3.73 6.96
N ALA A 144 -3.37 4.61 7.96
CA ALA A 144 -4.55 5.43 8.23
C ALA A 144 -4.85 6.43 7.09
N ASN A 145 -3.80 7.05 6.53
CA ASN A 145 -3.92 7.97 5.41
C ASN A 145 -4.43 7.24 4.16
N GLU A 146 -3.89 6.07 3.85
CA GLU A 146 -4.35 5.28 2.71
C GLU A 146 -5.80 4.80 2.91
N ALA A 147 -6.19 4.41 4.12
CA ALA A 147 -7.58 4.08 4.43
C ALA A 147 -8.52 5.28 4.22
N ALA A 148 -8.07 6.50 4.53
CA ALA A 148 -8.81 7.73 4.28
C ALA A 148 -8.94 8.04 2.78
N ILE A 149 -7.87 7.87 2.01
CA ILE A 149 -7.87 7.99 0.54
C ILE A 149 -8.88 6.99 -0.06
N GLY A 150 -8.83 5.73 0.37
CA GLY A 150 -9.75 4.69 -0.08
C GLY A 150 -11.22 5.02 0.21
N ARG A 151 -11.53 5.61 1.37
CA ARG A 151 -12.89 6.12 1.68
C ARG A 151 -13.30 7.25 0.73
N GLY A 152 -12.44 8.26 0.56
CA GLY A 152 -12.72 9.38 -0.34
C GLY A 152 -13.00 8.96 -1.78
N ILE A 153 -12.24 7.99 -2.30
CA ILE A 153 -12.47 7.42 -3.65
C ILE A 153 -13.84 6.72 -3.74
N ARG A 154 -14.20 5.90 -2.74
CA ARG A 154 -15.50 5.23 -2.70
C ARG A 154 -16.66 6.23 -2.62
N ASP A 155 -16.52 7.26 -1.80
CA ASP A 155 -17.54 8.29 -1.65
C ASP A 155 -17.72 9.10 -2.92
N ALA A 156 -16.63 9.43 -3.62
CA ALA A 156 -16.67 10.10 -4.91
C ALA A 156 -17.40 9.24 -5.97
N ARG A 157 -17.11 7.94 -6.03
CA ARG A 157 -17.82 7.00 -6.93
C ARG A 157 -19.31 6.90 -6.60
N ARG A 158 -19.67 6.81 -5.32
CA ARG A 158 -21.08 6.79 -4.89
C ARG A 158 -21.80 8.07 -5.28
N ARG A 159 -21.17 9.24 -5.07
CA ARG A 159 -21.73 10.52 -5.50
C ARG A 159 -21.95 10.52 -7.01
N GLN A 160 -20.96 10.12 -7.80
CA GLN A 160 -21.08 10.06 -9.26
C GLN A 160 -22.24 9.17 -9.71
N ALA A 161 -22.40 7.97 -9.14
CA ALA A 161 -23.52 7.10 -9.44
C ALA A 161 -24.88 7.71 -9.05
N SER A 162 -24.93 8.48 -7.97
CA SER A 162 -26.13 9.24 -7.59
C SER A 162 -26.45 10.33 -8.60
N TRP A 163 -25.45 11.08 -9.08
CA TRP A 163 -25.63 12.10 -10.12
C TRP A 163 -26.07 11.50 -11.47
N GLU A 164 -25.58 10.30 -11.81
CA GLU A 164 -25.96 9.57 -13.02
C GLU A 164 -27.37 8.97 -12.92
N SER A 165 -27.78 8.52 -11.73
CA SER A 165 -29.13 8.01 -11.50
C SER A 165 -30.20 9.09 -11.38
N ASP A 166 -29.84 10.31 -10.96
CA ASP A 166 -30.76 11.45 -10.83
C ASP A 166 -30.96 12.21 -12.15
N GLY A 167 -30.35 11.73 -13.25
CA GLY A 167 -30.82 11.89 -14.62
C GLY A 167 -31.51 13.21 -14.94
N GLY A 168 -30.76 14.31 -14.93
CA GLY A 168 -31.03 15.50 -15.74
C GLY A 168 -32.43 16.09 -15.68
N ALA A 169 -32.75 16.85 -14.63
CA ALA A 169 -33.63 18.00 -14.81
C ALA A 169 -32.89 19.04 -15.66
N CYS A 170 -32.98 18.91 -16.99
CA CYS A 170 -32.72 20.01 -17.91
C CYS A 170 -33.64 21.17 -17.52
N MET A 171 -33.15 22.11 -16.72
CA MET A 171 -33.72 23.45 -16.76
C MET A 171 -33.43 24.01 -18.15
N SER A 172 -34.38 23.84 -19.06
CA SER A 172 -34.43 24.61 -20.29
C SER A 172 -34.87 26.04 -19.95
N PRO A 173 -34.06 27.09 -20.14
CA PRO A 173 -34.56 28.46 -20.12
C PRO A 173 -34.99 28.83 -21.54
N ILE A 174 -35.87 28.05 -22.17
CA ILE A 174 -36.48 28.44 -23.45
C ILE A 174 -37.95 28.07 -23.37
N GLY A 175 -38.68 28.89 -22.62
CA GLY A 175 -40.12 29.03 -22.74
C GLY A 175 -40.42 30.26 -23.56
N ASN A 176 -40.53 30.12 -24.87
CA ASN A 176 -41.33 31.04 -25.67
C ASN A 176 -41.96 30.27 -26.83
N PRO A 177 -43.29 30.33 -26.96
CA PRO A 177 -43.78 30.77 -28.26
C PRO A 177 -45.01 31.71 -28.18
N VAL A 178 -44.89 32.81 -28.93
CA VAL A 178 -45.89 33.35 -29.87
C VAL A 178 -47.33 33.49 -29.37
N GLY A 179 -47.67 34.71 -28.96
CA GLY A 179 -49.02 35.27 -29.04
C GLY A 179 -49.04 36.45 -30.01
N ARG A 180 -49.48 36.20 -31.24
CA ARG A 180 -49.73 37.22 -32.29
C ARG A 180 -50.87 38.13 -31.84
N ARG A 181 -50.66 39.45 -31.74
CA ARG A 181 -51.67 40.44 -32.15
C ARG A 181 -51.03 41.77 -32.55
N ALA A 182 -51.47 42.26 -33.70
CA ALA A 182 -50.96 43.42 -34.40
C ALA A 182 -51.42 44.76 -33.78
N LEU A 183 -50.49 45.74 -33.77
CA LEU A 183 -50.55 47.19 -34.12
C LEU A 183 -51.74 48.06 -33.62
N PRO A 184 -51.55 49.39 -33.34
CA PRO A 184 -50.76 50.31 -34.16
C PRO A 184 -49.90 51.40 -33.45
N VAL A 185 -49.04 52.03 -34.26
CA VAL A 185 -48.22 53.24 -34.05
C VAL A 185 -49.13 54.49 -34.16
N PRO A 186 -48.98 55.55 -33.33
CA PRO A 186 -48.08 56.71 -33.61
C PRO A 186 -47.44 57.27 -32.32
N GLY A 187 -46.41 58.12 -32.29
CA GLY A 187 -45.65 58.90 -33.25
C GLY A 187 -44.96 60.05 -32.47
N SER A 188 -43.76 60.45 -32.89
CA SER A 188 -43.08 61.72 -32.53
C SER A 188 -42.62 61.85 -31.06
N THR A 189 -41.54 62.53 -30.65
CA THR A 189 -40.66 63.57 -31.20
C THR A 189 -39.32 63.52 -30.45
N TRP A 190 -38.26 63.96 -31.11
CA TRP A 190 -36.92 64.19 -30.59
C TRP A 190 -36.86 65.34 -29.57
N ARG A 191 -35.96 65.23 -28.59
CA ARG A 191 -34.98 66.28 -28.23
C ARG A 191 -33.81 65.67 -27.48
#